data_AF-A0A6B2NH97-F1
#
_entry.id   AF-A0A6B2NH97-F1
#
_cell.length_a   1.000
_cell.length_b   1.000
_cell.length_c   1.000
_cell.angle_alpha   90.00
_cell.angle_beta   90.00
_cell.angle_gamma   90.00
#
_symmetry.space_group_name_H-M   'P 1'
#
loop_
_entity.id
_entity.type
_entity.pdbx_description
1 polymer ?
#
loop_
_entity_poly.entity_id
_entity_poly.type
_entity_poly.pdbx_seq_one_letter_code
_entity_poly.pdbx_strand_id
1 'polypeptide(L)'
;MFTRSSALAVAIGLMAGSVSGAPQVQLDDPFSSGMWDYHQEALLGDPAKIQFDDRVRVIAPDTAEDAFNVPLLVDATALSDVEEIVISVDYGPIPKILSFFPGEAEPKLALRFKIDQATAIRASVRTRTDGWHVGGTLIDAAGGGCSAPAQAYASDDWEEKLGEMHGRLWSSSGRARVIVDHPMDTGLADGIPVFIIRDLTFSTDDGHEVARIALSEPVNEDPAFTLYFDPETMPSLLHVRGRDNNGNEIEGILTDEEVN
;
A
#
# COMPACT_ATOMS: atom_id res chain seq x y z
N MET A 1 76.65 -0.47 4.51
CA MET A 1 76.16 -1.09 3.26
C MET A 1 75.08 -2.10 3.64
N PHE A 2 73.85 -1.85 3.16
CA PHE A 2 72.68 -2.74 3.09
C PHE A 2 72.01 -3.27 4.37
N THR A 3 71.03 -2.46 4.82
CA THR A 3 69.63 -2.79 5.15
C THR A 3 69.12 -4.21 4.87
N ARG A 4 68.27 -4.73 5.77
CA ARG A 4 66.91 -5.17 5.44
C ARG A 4 66.05 -5.45 6.67
N SER A 5 64.96 -4.67 6.78
CA SER A 5 63.88 -4.75 7.75
C SER A 5 63.00 -5.97 7.50
N SER A 6 62.64 -6.70 8.57
CA SER A 6 61.63 -7.76 8.51
C SER A 6 60.24 -7.17 8.71
N ALA A 7 59.41 -7.22 7.66
CA ALA A 7 58.02 -6.81 7.69
C ALA A 7 57.16 -7.87 8.38
N LEU A 8 56.38 -7.45 9.37
CA LEU A 8 55.36 -8.24 10.04
C LEU A 8 54.08 -8.20 9.18
N ALA A 9 53.69 -9.33 8.61
CA ALA A 9 52.44 -9.45 7.85
C ALA A 9 51.27 -9.65 8.81
N VAL A 10 50.44 -8.62 8.97
CA VAL A 10 49.14 -8.71 9.64
C VAL A 10 48.13 -9.20 8.61
N ALA A 11 47.67 -10.44 8.77
CA ALA A 11 46.57 -10.99 8.00
C ALA A 11 45.25 -10.35 8.51
N ILE A 12 44.75 -9.37 7.77
CA ILE A 12 43.39 -8.84 7.97
C ILE A 12 42.43 -9.85 7.35
N GLY A 13 41.72 -10.60 8.19
CA GLY A 13 40.61 -11.43 7.76
C GLY A 13 39.45 -10.55 7.31
N LEU A 14 39.21 -10.49 5.99
CA LEU A 14 37.94 -10.01 5.45
C LEU A 14 36.87 -11.07 5.75
N MET A 15 36.08 -10.83 6.79
CA MET A 15 34.76 -11.45 6.91
C MET A 15 33.83 -10.74 5.92
N ALA A 16 33.79 -11.25 4.68
CA ALA A 16 32.72 -10.93 3.76
C ALA A 16 31.45 -11.64 4.28
N GLY A 17 30.62 -10.91 5.02
CA GLY A 17 29.28 -11.37 5.36
C GLY A 17 28.43 -11.36 4.10
N SER A 18 28.24 -12.51 3.49
CA SER A 18 27.16 -12.72 2.52
C SER A 18 25.84 -12.69 3.27
N VAL A 19 25.15 -11.55 3.29
CA VAL A 19 23.74 -11.51 3.67
C VAL A 19 22.95 -11.96 2.46
N SER A 20 22.82 -13.28 2.34
CA SER A 20 21.78 -13.94 1.55
C SER A 20 21.32 -15.12 2.40
N GLY A 21 20.71 -14.78 3.54
CA GLY A 21 19.99 -15.77 4.34
C GLY A 21 18.69 -16.08 3.62
N ALA A 22 18.31 -17.36 3.58
CA ALA A 22 16.93 -17.70 3.26
C ALA A 22 16.01 -17.09 4.34
N PRO A 23 14.76 -16.74 3.99
CA PRO A 23 13.81 -16.19 4.95
C PRO A 23 13.61 -17.13 6.14
N GLN A 24 13.21 -16.59 7.30
CA GLN A 24 12.94 -17.39 8.51
C GLN A 24 11.94 -18.53 8.25
N VAL A 25 10.93 -18.26 7.43
CA VAL A 25 9.93 -19.23 6.98
C VAL A 25 10.00 -19.32 5.47
N GLN A 26 10.39 -20.48 4.95
CA GLN A 26 10.32 -20.77 3.53
C GLN A 26 8.91 -21.23 3.17
N LEU A 27 8.29 -20.57 2.20
CA LEU A 27 7.00 -20.96 1.63
C LEU A 27 7.18 -21.28 0.15
N ASP A 28 6.39 -22.25 -0.34
CA ASP A 28 6.30 -22.51 -1.78
C ASP A 28 5.40 -21.45 -2.41
N ASP A 29 6.00 -20.48 -3.11
CA ASP A 29 5.26 -19.37 -3.72
C ASP A 29 4.26 -19.85 -4.79
N PRO A 30 2.93 -19.66 -4.61
CA PRO A 30 1.92 -20.09 -5.56
C PRO A 30 2.05 -19.43 -6.94
N PHE A 31 2.69 -18.26 -7.04
CA PHE A 31 2.91 -17.58 -8.32
C PHE A 31 4.31 -17.80 -8.90
N SER A 32 5.22 -18.41 -8.13
CA SER A 32 6.61 -18.66 -8.54
C SER A 32 7.30 -17.40 -9.11
N SER A 33 7.07 -16.22 -8.51
CA SER A 33 7.58 -14.95 -9.03
C SER A 33 9.09 -14.79 -8.81
N GLY A 34 9.67 -15.57 -7.90
CA GLY A 34 11.06 -15.43 -7.47
C GLY A 34 11.33 -14.19 -6.60
N MET A 35 10.30 -13.37 -6.32
CA MET A 35 10.40 -12.16 -5.50
C MET A 35 9.86 -12.34 -4.10
N TRP A 36 9.09 -13.40 -3.85
CA TRP A 36 8.37 -13.61 -2.60
C TRP A 36 9.29 -13.55 -1.36
N ASP A 37 10.37 -14.32 -1.34
CA ASP A 37 11.30 -14.38 -0.20
C ASP A 37 11.88 -12.98 0.12
N TYR A 38 12.26 -12.23 -0.91
CA TYR A 38 12.73 -10.86 -0.77
C TYR A 38 11.64 -9.93 -0.19
N HIS A 39 10.40 -10.06 -0.66
CA HIS A 39 9.28 -9.26 -0.16
C HIS A 39 8.87 -9.60 1.26
N GLN A 40 8.94 -10.87 1.65
CA GLN A 40 8.72 -11.29 3.02
C GLN A 40 9.70 -10.60 3.98
N GLU A 41 10.99 -10.54 3.63
CA GLU A 41 11.99 -9.85 4.44
C GLU A 41 11.81 -8.33 4.41
N ALA A 42 11.80 -7.75 3.20
CA ALA A 42 11.86 -6.31 3.01
C ALA A 42 10.57 -5.58 3.41
N LEU A 43 9.40 -6.20 3.20
CA LEU A 43 8.11 -5.55 3.43
C LEU A 43 7.46 -5.97 4.75
N LEU A 44 7.70 -7.20 5.21
CA LEU A 44 7.02 -7.78 6.38
C LEU A 44 7.96 -7.99 7.59
N GLY A 45 9.26 -7.74 7.43
CA GLY A 45 10.25 -7.86 8.50
C GLY A 45 10.64 -9.30 8.83
N ASP A 46 10.55 -10.20 7.85
CA ASP A 46 10.88 -11.64 7.95
C ASP A 46 10.22 -12.39 9.13
N PRO A 47 8.88 -12.49 9.14
CA PRO A 47 8.15 -13.03 10.27
C PRO A 47 8.34 -14.54 10.47
N ALA A 48 8.47 -14.97 11.73
CA ALA A 48 8.53 -16.39 12.11
C ALA A 48 7.19 -17.16 11.98
N LYS A 49 6.08 -16.47 11.72
CA LYS A 49 4.75 -17.04 11.49
C LYS A 49 4.12 -16.36 10.28
N ILE A 50 4.11 -17.08 9.16
CA ILE A 50 3.55 -16.63 7.90
C ILE A 50 3.10 -17.83 7.08
N GLN A 51 1.98 -17.68 6.37
CA GLN A 51 1.45 -18.71 5.47
C GLN A 51 0.65 -18.07 4.33
N PHE A 52 0.55 -18.79 3.20
CA PHE A 52 -0.45 -18.48 2.19
C PHE A 52 -1.83 -18.95 2.69
N ASP A 53 -2.86 -18.13 2.49
CA ASP A 53 -4.18 -18.33 3.07
C ASP A 53 -5.31 -17.85 2.15
N ASP A 54 -6.15 -18.78 1.68
CA ASP A 54 -7.26 -18.50 0.76
C ASP A 54 -8.36 -17.62 1.40
N ARG A 55 -8.35 -17.43 2.73
CA ARG A 55 -9.23 -16.47 3.41
C ARG A 55 -8.88 -15.03 3.10
N VAL A 56 -7.65 -14.74 2.68
CA VAL A 56 -7.23 -13.43 2.22
C VAL A 56 -7.51 -13.34 0.73
N ARG A 57 -8.60 -12.68 0.36
CA ARG A 57 -8.98 -12.54 -1.05
C ARG A 57 -8.42 -11.26 -1.64
N VAL A 58 -7.73 -11.40 -2.76
CA VAL A 58 -7.22 -10.28 -3.57
C VAL A 58 -7.89 -10.37 -4.93
N ILE A 59 -8.68 -9.35 -5.26
CA ILE A 59 -9.56 -9.37 -6.44
C ILE A 59 -9.19 -8.20 -7.33
N ALA A 60 -8.68 -8.52 -8.51
CA ALA A 60 -8.30 -7.61 -9.57
C ALA A 60 -8.80 -8.18 -10.91
N PRO A 61 -8.89 -7.37 -11.98
CA PRO A 61 -9.15 -7.91 -13.31
C PRO A 61 -7.98 -8.78 -13.78
N ASP A 62 -8.24 -9.71 -14.70
CA ASP A 62 -7.20 -10.54 -15.32
C ASP A 62 -6.20 -9.69 -16.13
N THR A 63 -6.63 -8.53 -16.64
CA THR A 63 -5.80 -7.60 -17.41
C THR A 63 -6.09 -6.15 -17.02
N ALA A 64 -5.05 -5.36 -16.82
CA ALA A 64 -5.12 -3.91 -16.65
C ALA A 64 -5.33 -3.22 -18.01
N GLU A 65 -6.56 -2.85 -18.33
CA GLU A 65 -6.90 -2.06 -19.52
C GLU A 65 -6.34 -0.62 -19.44
N ASP A 66 -6.32 -0.06 -18.23
CA ASP A 66 -5.69 1.20 -17.90
C ASP A 66 -4.64 0.97 -16.79
N ALA A 67 -3.37 1.11 -17.16
CA ALA A 67 -2.24 0.90 -16.25
C ALA A 67 -2.16 1.97 -15.14
N PHE A 68 -2.83 3.12 -15.29
CA PHE A 68 -2.88 4.17 -14.26
C PHE A 68 -3.96 3.92 -13.21
N ASN A 69 -4.98 3.12 -13.53
CA ASN A 69 -6.21 3.02 -12.75
C ASN A 69 -6.67 1.57 -12.57
N VAL A 70 -5.81 0.70 -12.05
CA VAL A 70 -6.14 -0.71 -11.82
C VAL A 70 -7.05 -0.84 -10.58
N PRO A 71 -8.31 -1.31 -10.71
CA PRO A 71 -9.16 -1.52 -9.55
C PRO A 71 -8.73 -2.76 -8.77
N LEU A 72 -8.71 -2.63 -7.45
CA LEU A 72 -8.33 -3.70 -6.53
C LEU A 72 -9.32 -3.74 -5.37
N LEU A 73 -9.74 -4.94 -4.97
CA LEU A 73 -10.43 -5.19 -3.72
C LEU A 73 -9.64 -6.23 -2.92
N VAL A 74 -9.27 -5.86 -1.70
CA VAL A 74 -8.71 -6.79 -0.71
C VAL A 74 -9.79 -7.06 0.33
N ASP A 75 -10.05 -8.34 0.61
CA ASP A 75 -11.04 -8.79 1.58
C ASP A 75 -10.43 -9.87 2.47
N ALA A 76 -10.18 -9.53 3.73
CA ALA A 76 -9.67 -10.41 4.77
C ALA A 76 -10.66 -10.57 5.93
N THR A 77 -11.95 -10.32 5.70
CA THR A 77 -13.03 -10.40 6.72
C THR A 77 -13.21 -11.80 7.31
N ALA A 78 -12.68 -12.84 6.65
CA ALA A 78 -12.64 -14.19 7.16
C ALA A 78 -11.54 -14.44 8.21
N LEU A 79 -10.70 -13.43 8.50
CA LEU A 79 -9.70 -13.45 9.57
C LEU A 79 -10.16 -12.58 10.75
N SER A 80 -9.83 -13.02 11.97
CA SER A 80 -10.09 -12.27 13.20
C SER A 80 -8.86 -11.47 13.65
N ASP A 81 -9.07 -10.43 14.45
CA ASP A 81 -8.01 -9.62 15.09
C ASP A 81 -6.94 -9.10 14.10
N VAL A 82 -7.36 -8.63 12.92
CA VAL A 82 -6.46 -8.04 11.91
C VAL A 82 -5.95 -6.69 12.39
N GLU A 83 -4.63 -6.52 12.41
CA GLU A 83 -3.97 -5.28 12.83
C GLU A 83 -3.45 -4.45 11.64
N GLU A 84 -2.99 -5.12 10.58
CA GLU A 84 -2.40 -4.46 9.40
C GLU A 84 -2.57 -5.32 8.15
N ILE A 85 -2.81 -4.66 7.02
CA ILE A 85 -2.81 -5.25 5.68
C ILE A 85 -1.79 -4.50 4.83
N VAL A 86 -0.72 -5.18 4.39
CA VAL A 86 0.27 -4.65 3.45
C VAL A 86 -0.10 -5.12 2.05
N ILE A 87 -0.36 -4.17 1.15
CA ILE A 87 -0.65 -4.45 -0.26
C ILE A 87 0.61 -4.18 -1.08
N SER A 88 1.00 -5.14 -1.91
CA SER A 88 2.21 -5.04 -2.73
C SER A 88 2.08 -5.76 -4.06
N VAL A 89 3.03 -5.51 -4.96
CA VAL A 89 3.21 -6.23 -6.22
C VAL A 89 4.59 -6.88 -6.27
N ASP A 90 4.70 -8.02 -6.94
CA ASP A 90 5.97 -8.75 -7.04
C ASP A 90 6.96 -8.09 -8.00
N TYR A 91 6.46 -7.51 -9.09
CA TYR A 91 7.23 -6.74 -10.06
C TYR A 91 6.74 -5.31 -10.17
N GLY A 92 7.71 -4.40 -10.22
CA GLY A 92 7.51 -2.96 -10.29
C GLY A 92 8.69 -2.24 -9.62
N PRO A 93 8.95 -0.98 -9.99
CA PRO A 93 10.03 -0.20 -9.36
C PRO A 93 9.77 0.09 -7.89
N ILE A 94 8.50 0.11 -7.47
CA ILE A 94 8.06 0.40 -6.10
C ILE A 94 7.07 -0.70 -5.70
N PRO A 95 7.52 -1.79 -5.03
CA PRO A 95 6.67 -2.95 -4.75
C PRO A 95 5.52 -2.70 -3.78
N LYS A 96 5.73 -1.85 -2.76
CA LYS A 96 4.69 -1.57 -1.76
C LYS A 96 3.70 -0.55 -2.30
N ILE A 97 2.40 -0.86 -2.23
CA ILE A 97 1.32 0.05 -2.64
C ILE A 97 0.81 0.84 -1.44
N LEU A 98 0.45 0.16 -0.35
CA LEU A 98 0.03 0.79 0.90
C LEU A 98 0.06 -0.19 2.09
N SER A 99 -0.04 0.34 3.31
CA SER A 99 -0.48 -0.39 4.51
C SER A 99 -1.84 0.14 4.95
N PHE A 100 -2.78 -0.75 5.27
CA PHE A 100 -4.08 -0.43 5.85
C PHE A 100 -4.19 -0.99 7.27
N PHE A 101 -4.62 -0.16 8.20
CA PHE A 101 -4.83 -0.48 9.62
C PHE A 101 -6.34 -0.37 9.89
N PRO A 102 -7.08 -1.49 9.86
CA PRO A 102 -8.53 -1.45 9.84
C PRO A 102 -9.14 -0.95 11.14
N GLY A 103 -8.51 -1.15 12.31
CA GLY A 103 -9.06 -0.66 13.58
C GLY A 103 -10.46 -1.21 13.88
N GLU A 104 -11.47 -0.33 13.85
CA GLU A 104 -12.89 -0.66 13.96
C GLU A 104 -13.58 -0.89 12.59
N ALA A 105 -12.94 -0.50 11.49
CA ALA A 105 -13.39 -0.88 10.16
C ALA A 105 -13.19 -2.40 9.93
N GLU A 106 -13.94 -2.95 8.98
CA GLU A 106 -13.68 -4.30 8.49
C GLU A 106 -12.30 -4.37 7.83
N PRO A 107 -11.59 -5.51 7.88
CA PRO A 107 -10.33 -5.74 7.18
C PRO A 107 -10.56 -5.96 5.67
N LYS A 108 -11.15 -4.94 5.04
CA LYS A 108 -11.58 -4.92 3.65
C LYS A 108 -11.40 -3.51 3.09
N LEU A 109 -10.75 -3.42 1.93
CA LEU A 109 -10.42 -2.15 1.31
C LEU A 109 -10.52 -2.27 -0.21
N ALA A 110 -11.25 -1.34 -0.83
CA ALA A 110 -11.18 -1.13 -2.27
C ALA A 110 -10.33 0.11 -2.58
N LEU A 111 -9.50 0.01 -3.61
CA LEU A 111 -8.57 1.05 -4.05
C LEU A 111 -8.33 0.97 -5.55
N ARG A 112 -7.59 1.95 -6.08
CA ARG A 112 -6.95 1.87 -7.38
C ARG A 112 -5.45 2.11 -7.24
N PHE A 113 -4.68 1.56 -8.16
CA PHE A 113 -3.22 1.73 -8.18
C PHE A 113 -2.67 1.71 -9.61
N LYS A 114 -1.43 2.18 -9.75
CA LYS A 114 -0.61 2.23 -10.97
C LYS A 114 0.19 0.94 -11.10
N ILE A 115 0.28 0.38 -12.30
CA ILE A 115 1.04 -0.84 -12.59
C ILE A 115 1.99 -0.64 -13.78
N ASP A 116 3.21 -1.19 -13.67
CA ASP A 116 4.24 -1.04 -14.71
C ASP A 116 4.43 -2.26 -15.59
N GLN A 117 3.96 -3.44 -15.18
CA GLN A 117 4.04 -4.69 -15.94
C GLN A 117 3.16 -5.76 -15.29
N ALA A 118 2.90 -6.85 -16.02
CA ALA A 118 2.25 -8.04 -15.48
C ALA A 118 2.93 -8.52 -14.19
N THR A 119 2.15 -8.83 -13.16
CA THR A 119 2.68 -9.08 -11.81
C THR A 119 1.71 -9.88 -10.95
N ALA A 120 2.22 -10.48 -9.88
CA ALA A 120 1.38 -10.92 -8.77
C ALA A 120 1.09 -9.73 -7.84
N ILE A 121 -0.19 -9.52 -7.53
CA ILE A 121 -0.63 -8.61 -6.47
C ILE A 121 -0.79 -9.44 -5.19
N ARG A 122 -0.25 -8.94 -4.08
CA ARG A 122 -0.29 -9.58 -2.77
C ARG A 122 -1.04 -8.71 -1.77
N ALA A 123 -1.78 -9.35 -0.88
CA ALA A 123 -2.19 -8.76 0.39
C ALA A 123 -1.64 -9.64 1.51
N SER A 124 -0.76 -9.05 2.33
CA SER A 124 -0.21 -9.69 3.52
C SER A 124 -0.92 -9.12 4.74
N VAL A 125 -1.59 -9.97 5.51
CA VAL A 125 -2.48 -9.60 6.61
C VAL A 125 -1.88 -10.05 7.93
N ARG A 126 -1.47 -9.09 8.77
CA ARG A 126 -0.96 -9.36 10.12
C ARG A 126 -2.13 -9.40 11.10
N THR A 127 -2.30 -10.54 11.76
CA THR A 127 -3.22 -10.68 12.88
C THR A 127 -2.46 -10.55 14.20
N ARG A 128 -3.17 -10.17 15.26
CA ARG A 128 -2.59 -10.04 16.62
C ARG A 128 -2.05 -11.35 17.18
N THR A 129 -2.63 -12.49 16.80
CA THR A 129 -2.40 -13.78 17.46
C THR A 129 -1.85 -14.88 16.54
N ASP A 130 -2.13 -14.82 15.24
CA ASP A 130 -1.88 -15.91 14.29
C ASP A 130 -0.78 -15.58 13.26
N GLY A 131 -0.14 -14.41 13.38
CA GLY A 131 0.94 -14.00 12.48
C GLY A 131 0.42 -13.47 11.14
N TRP A 132 1.17 -13.71 10.07
CA TRP A 132 0.87 -13.20 8.73
C TRP A 132 0.13 -14.22 7.87
N HIS A 133 -0.92 -13.77 7.19
CA HIS A 133 -1.69 -14.53 6.21
C HIS A 133 -1.61 -13.83 4.87
N VAL A 134 -1.24 -14.56 3.83
CA VAL A 134 -0.94 -13.95 2.52
C VAL A 134 -1.86 -14.51 1.47
N GLY A 135 -2.59 -13.61 0.80
CA GLY A 135 -3.36 -13.90 -0.40
C GLY A 135 -2.78 -13.17 -1.60
N GLY A 136 -3.23 -13.53 -2.79
CA GLY A 136 -2.86 -12.81 -3.99
C GLY A 136 -3.62 -13.23 -5.24
N THR A 137 -3.37 -12.49 -6.32
CA THR A 137 -3.86 -12.80 -7.66
C THR A 137 -2.83 -12.35 -8.69
N LEU A 138 -2.88 -12.93 -9.89
CA LEU A 138 -2.11 -12.44 -11.04
C LEU A 138 -2.92 -11.39 -11.78
N ILE A 139 -2.20 -10.45 -12.40
CA ILE A 139 -2.74 -9.50 -13.35
C ILE A 139 -1.77 -9.37 -14.53
N ASP A 140 -2.32 -9.35 -15.74
CA ASP A 140 -1.59 -8.96 -16.95
C ASP A 140 -1.66 -7.45 -17.15
N ALA A 141 -0.62 -6.83 -17.70
CA ALA A 141 -0.61 -5.40 -17.96
C ALA A 141 0.37 -5.05 -19.10
N ALA A 142 -0.08 -4.16 -19.98
CA ALA A 142 0.80 -3.54 -20.97
C ALA A 142 1.91 -2.68 -20.30
N GLY A 143 1.60 -2.12 -19.13
CA GLY A 143 2.56 -1.44 -18.25
C GLY A 143 2.65 0.09 -18.43
N GLY A 144 3.64 0.68 -17.74
CA GLY A 144 3.97 2.11 -17.80
C GLY A 144 3.20 3.05 -16.87
N GLY A 145 2.29 2.55 -16.04
CA GLY A 145 1.43 3.37 -15.19
C GLY A 145 2.18 4.15 -14.09
N CYS A 146 3.30 3.63 -13.58
CA CYS A 146 4.09 4.32 -12.56
C CYS A 146 5.16 5.24 -13.16
N SER A 147 5.47 5.11 -14.45
CA SER A 147 6.61 5.80 -15.10
C SER A 147 6.21 7.04 -15.92
N ALA A 148 4.93 7.37 -15.98
CA ALA A 148 4.42 8.55 -16.69
C ALA A 148 3.97 9.66 -15.71
N PRO A 149 4.01 10.93 -16.13
CA PRO A 149 3.49 12.06 -15.35
C PRO A 149 2.02 11.88 -14.97
N ALA A 150 1.62 12.44 -13.83
CA ALA A 150 0.20 12.60 -13.50
C ALA A 150 -0.54 13.40 -14.59
N GLN A 151 -1.76 12.97 -14.92
CA GLN A 151 -2.65 13.64 -15.86
C GLN A 151 -3.30 14.89 -15.24
N ALA A 152 -3.36 14.98 -13.90
CA ALA A 152 -3.91 16.10 -13.14
C ALA A 152 -3.32 17.45 -13.57
N TYR A 153 -2.03 17.47 -13.92
CA TYR A 153 -1.32 18.67 -14.36
C TYR A 153 -1.85 19.27 -15.68
N ALA A 154 -2.72 18.58 -16.40
CA ALA A 154 -3.37 19.12 -17.59
C ALA A 154 -4.53 20.08 -17.24
N SER A 155 -5.02 20.09 -16.00
CA SER A 155 -6.06 21.02 -15.53
C SER A 155 -5.44 22.31 -15.01
N ASP A 156 -5.97 23.47 -15.40
CA ASP A 156 -5.45 24.78 -14.96
C ASP A 156 -5.67 25.04 -13.45
N ASP A 157 -6.61 24.34 -12.82
CA ASP A 157 -7.04 24.53 -11.41
C ASP A 157 -6.50 23.46 -10.45
N TRP A 158 -5.56 22.59 -10.89
CA TRP A 158 -5.09 21.46 -10.08
C TRP A 158 -4.47 21.88 -8.74
N GLU A 159 -3.75 23.00 -8.71
CA GLU A 159 -3.15 23.55 -7.48
C GLU A 159 -4.22 24.07 -6.51
N GLU A 160 -5.30 24.64 -7.04
CA GLU A 160 -6.39 25.21 -6.23
C GLU A 160 -7.18 24.12 -5.52
N LYS A 161 -7.32 22.96 -6.17
CA LYS A 161 -8.06 21.80 -5.67
C LYS A 161 -7.22 20.80 -4.89
N LEU A 162 -5.91 21.01 -4.80
CA LEU A 162 -5.00 20.08 -4.15
C LEU A 162 -5.45 19.78 -2.70
N GLY A 163 -5.73 18.52 -2.43
CA GLY A 163 -6.18 18.04 -1.12
C GLY A 163 -7.68 18.21 -0.85
N GLU A 164 -8.46 18.76 -1.80
CA GLU A 164 -9.92 18.73 -1.72
C GLU A 164 -10.40 17.28 -1.65
N MET A 165 -11.36 17.05 -0.76
CA MET A 165 -11.84 15.71 -0.45
C MET A 165 -13.29 15.57 -0.89
N HIS A 166 -13.54 14.60 -1.76
CA HIS A 166 -14.87 14.22 -2.22
C HIS A 166 -15.26 12.89 -1.59
N GLY A 167 -16.49 12.74 -1.14
CA GLY A 167 -16.85 11.47 -0.55
C GLY A 167 -18.21 11.41 0.11
N ARG A 168 -18.52 10.19 0.56
CA ARG A 168 -19.81 9.86 1.15
C ARG A 168 -19.75 8.60 2.00
N LEU A 169 -20.58 8.57 3.04
CA LEU A 169 -20.96 7.38 3.78
C LEU A 169 -22.29 6.82 3.25
N TRP A 170 -22.42 5.50 3.32
CA TRP A 170 -23.68 4.79 3.17
C TRP A 170 -23.85 3.90 4.39
N SER A 171 -24.32 4.49 5.49
CA SER A 171 -24.48 3.84 6.80
C SER A 171 -25.25 2.52 6.71
N SER A 172 -26.36 2.53 5.97
CA SER A 172 -27.19 1.33 5.73
C SER A 172 -26.48 0.14 5.08
N SER A 173 -25.33 0.37 4.42
CA SER A 173 -24.53 -0.66 3.76
C SER A 173 -23.12 -0.79 4.35
N GLY A 174 -22.80 -0.06 5.42
CA GLY A 174 -21.50 -0.15 6.06
C GLY A 174 -20.35 0.33 5.16
N ARG A 175 -20.53 1.39 4.37
CA ARG A 175 -19.53 1.81 3.38
C ARG A 175 -19.15 3.27 3.50
N ALA A 176 -17.85 3.56 3.47
CA ALA A 176 -17.31 4.91 3.35
C ALA A 176 -16.45 5.00 2.10
N ARG A 177 -16.72 5.98 1.23
CA ARG A 177 -15.86 6.26 0.07
C ARG A 177 -15.29 7.66 0.18
N VAL A 178 -13.99 7.75 -0.06
CA VAL A 178 -13.24 9.01 -0.13
C VAL A 178 -12.43 9.03 -1.42
N ILE A 179 -12.35 10.21 -2.01
CA ILE A 179 -11.48 10.58 -3.12
C ILE A 179 -10.79 11.87 -2.68
N VAL A 180 -9.49 11.98 -2.94
CA VAL A 180 -8.72 13.19 -2.62
C VAL A 180 -8.08 13.68 -3.89
N ASP A 181 -8.29 14.95 -4.26
CA ASP A 181 -7.70 15.54 -5.45
C ASP A 181 -6.19 15.68 -5.23
N HIS A 182 -5.39 14.82 -5.89
CA HIS A 182 -3.95 14.74 -5.67
C HIS A 182 -3.23 13.98 -6.81
N PRO A 183 -2.13 14.50 -7.38
CA PRO A 183 -1.47 13.91 -8.55
C PRO A 183 -0.83 12.53 -8.28
N MET A 184 -0.37 12.31 -7.04
CA MET A 184 0.27 11.05 -6.61
C MET A 184 1.48 10.67 -7.47
N ASP A 185 2.40 11.60 -7.71
CA ASP A 185 3.59 11.34 -8.52
C ASP A 185 4.56 10.38 -7.84
N THR A 186 4.96 9.36 -8.59
CA THR A 186 5.88 8.31 -8.14
C THR A 186 7.34 8.76 -8.10
N GLY A 187 7.65 9.92 -8.67
CA GLY A 187 9.02 10.40 -8.88
C GLY A 187 9.83 9.64 -9.94
N LEU A 188 9.20 8.76 -10.72
CA LEU A 188 9.89 7.96 -11.74
C LEU A 188 9.94 8.63 -13.12
N ALA A 189 9.04 9.58 -13.39
CA ALA A 189 9.04 10.37 -14.61
C ALA A 189 10.15 11.43 -14.56
N ASP A 190 10.80 11.67 -15.71
CA ASP A 190 11.95 12.58 -15.80
C ASP A 190 11.59 14.00 -15.37
N GLY A 191 12.35 14.56 -14.43
CA GLY A 191 12.15 15.90 -13.89
C GLY A 191 10.96 16.07 -12.93
N ILE A 192 10.21 15.01 -12.61
CA ILE A 192 9.07 15.05 -11.69
C ILE A 192 9.49 14.42 -10.35
N PRO A 193 9.47 15.16 -9.23
CA PRO A 193 9.79 14.59 -7.92
C PRO A 193 8.65 13.71 -7.40
N VAL A 194 8.93 12.89 -6.38
CA VAL A 194 7.89 12.18 -5.63
C VAL A 194 6.95 13.20 -5.00
N PHE A 195 5.65 13.07 -5.23
CA PHE A 195 4.64 13.91 -4.63
C PHE A 195 3.39 13.09 -4.30
N ILE A 196 3.26 12.67 -3.05
CA ILE A 196 2.25 11.69 -2.62
C ILE A 196 1.62 12.08 -1.29
N ILE A 197 0.35 11.73 -1.12
CA ILE A 197 -0.28 11.61 0.19
C ILE A 197 0.47 10.52 0.96
N ARG A 198 0.85 10.78 2.21
CA ARG A 198 1.56 9.81 3.06
C ARG A 198 0.62 8.96 3.89
N ASP A 199 -0.39 9.59 4.47
CA ASP A 199 -1.34 8.93 5.32
C ASP A 199 -2.73 9.59 5.26
N LEU A 200 -3.74 8.75 5.48
CA LEU A 200 -5.13 9.14 5.72
C LEU A 200 -5.60 8.43 6.98
N THR A 201 -6.13 9.18 7.94
CA THR A 201 -6.69 8.71 9.20
C THR A 201 -8.17 9.01 9.22
N PHE A 202 -8.96 8.03 9.65
CA PHE A 202 -10.41 8.13 9.78
C PHE A 202 -10.76 8.09 11.25
N SER A 203 -11.52 9.06 11.74
CA SER A 203 -11.94 9.12 13.14
C SER A 203 -13.42 9.45 13.28
N THR A 204 -14.02 9.00 14.38
CA THR A 204 -15.35 9.44 14.82
C THR A 204 -15.36 10.92 15.23
N ASP A 205 -16.55 11.45 15.52
CA ASP A 205 -16.74 12.85 15.93
C ASP A 205 -16.07 13.20 17.27
N ASP A 206 -15.95 12.24 18.18
CA ASP A 206 -15.25 12.38 19.46
C ASP A 206 -13.72 12.20 19.33
N GLY A 207 -13.22 12.03 18.11
CA GLY A 207 -11.79 11.95 17.79
C GLY A 207 -11.18 10.57 18.00
N HIS A 208 -11.99 9.52 18.11
CA HIS A 208 -11.49 8.14 18.16
C HIS A 208 -11.10 7.67 16.75
N GLU A 209 -9.83 7.28 16.56
CA GLU A 209 -9.35 6.71 15.29
C GLU A 209 -10.00 5.35 15.05
N VAL A 210 -10.72 5.22 13.94
CA VAL A 210 -11.38 3.97 13.54
C VAL A 210 -10.61 3.22 12.47
N ALA A 211 -9.79 3.89 11.66
CA ALA A 211 -8.95 3.28 10.64
C ALA A 211 -7.84 4.23 10.17
N ARG A 212 -6.79 3.67 9.57
CA ARG A 212 -5.71 4.44 8.96
C ARG A 212 -5.14 3.77 7.71
N ILE A 213 -4.78 4.55 6.71
CA ILE A 213 -4.10 4.11 5.48
C ILE A 213 -2.76 4.85 5.43
N ALA A 214 -1.67 4.12 5.29
CA ALA A 214 -0.35 4.67 4.99
C ALA A 214 -0.01 4.33 3.53
N LEU A 215 0.08 5.35 2.69
CA LEU A 215 0.19 5.19 1.25
C LEU A 215 1.66 5.12 0.82
N SER A 216 1.86 4.56 -0.36
CA SER A 216 3.12 4.62 -1.09
C SER A 216 2.83 5.11 -2.51
N GLU A 217 3.90 5.35 -3.25
CA GLU A 217 3.92 5.97 -4.56
C GLU A 217 2.99 5.32 -5.61
N PRO A 218 2.81 3.99 -5.68
CA PRO A 218 2.01 3.38 -6.74
C PRO A 218 0.50 3.60 -6.63
N VAL A 219 0.00 4.29 -5.61
CA VAL A 219 -1.44 4.63 -5.57
C VAL A 219 -1.77 5.56 -6.75
N ASN A 220 -2.96 5.38 -7.34
CA ASN A 220 -3.37 6.15 -8.51
C ASN A 220 -3.58 7.64 -8.19
N GLU A 221 -3.54 8.46 -9.23
CA GLU A 221 -4.00 9.86 -9.18
C GLU A 221 -5.45 9.94 -8.70
N ASP A 222 -5.78 11.03 -8.01
CA ASP A 222 -7.06 11.24 -7.33
C ASP A 222 -7.46 10.00 -6.52
N PRO A 223 -6.61 9.60 -5.55
CA PRO A 223 -6.69 8.32 -4.89
C PRO A 223 -8.06 8.11 -4.27
N ALA A 224 -8.69 7.00 -4.66
CA ALA A 224 -10.03 6.66 -4.23
C ALA A 224 -10.04 5.40 -3.37
N PHE A 225 -10.50 5.52 -2.14
CA PHE A 225 -10.60 4.41 -1.19
C PHE A 225 -12.05 4.12 -0.84
N THR A 226 -12.39 2.85 -0.66
CA THR A 226 -13.66 2.45 -0.04
C THR A 226 -13.38 1.53 1.13
N LEU A 227 -13.71 2.02 2.31
CA LEU A 227 -13.66 1.30 3.58
C LEU A 227 -15.02 0.68 3.85
N TYR A 228 -14.99 -0.43 4.56
CA TYR A 228 -16.18 -1.19 4.94
C TYR A 228 -16.27 -1.26 6.46
N PHE A 229 -17.49 -1.26 6.98
CA PHE A 229 -17.82 -1.29 8.41
C PHE A 229 -19.01 -2.24 8.60
N ASP A 230 -19.17 -2.76 9.80
CA ASP A 230 -20.45 -3.38 10.18
C ASP A 230 -21.54 -2.29 10.15
N PRO A 231 -22.61 -2.44 9.34
CA PRO A 231 -23.69 -1.45 9.26
C PRO A 231 -24.37 -1.15 10.60
N GLU A 232 -24.34 -2.08 11.56
CA GLU A 232 -24.95 -1.89 12.88
C GLU A 232 -24.11 -1.00 13.81
N THR A 233 -22.79 -0.95 13.59
CA THR A 233 -21.85 -0.19 14.43
C THR A 233 -21.19 0.99 13.72
N MET A 234 -21.42 1.14 12.41
CA MET A 234 -20.84 2.21 11.61
C MET A 234 -21.18 3.60 12.18
N PRO A 235 -20.19 4.48 12.35
CA PRO A 235 -20.42 5.87 12.75
C PRO A 235 -21.29 6.62 11.72
N SER A 236 -22.14 7.55 12.19
CA SER A 236 -22.97 8.39 11.31
C SER A 236 -22.17 9.44 10.53
N LEU A 237 -20.95 9.73 10.99
CA LEU A 237 -20.00 10.62 10.33
C LEU A 237 -18.57 10.14 10.59
N LEU A 238 -17.65 10.43 9.67
CA LEU A 238 -16.22 10.19 9.82
C LEU A 238 -15.45 11.46 9.47
N HIS A 239 -14.56 11.90 10.36
CA HIS A 239 -13.52 12.88 10.03
C HIS A 239 -12.40 12.15 9.30
N VAL A 240 -11.93 12.72 8.20
CA VAL A 240 -10.78 12.24 7.43
C VAL A 240 -9.69 13.29 7.55
N ARG A 241 -8.49 12.87 7.94
CA ARG A 241 -7.31 13.74 8.03
C ARG A 241 -6.11 13.08 7.38
N GLY A 242 -5.26 13.86 6.74
CA GLY A 242 -4.03 13.38 6.14
C GLY A 242 -3.04 14.48 5.82
N ARG A 243 -1.90 14.07 5.27
CA ARG A 243 -0.86 14.99 4.79
C ARG A 243 -0.07 14.36 3.66
N ASP A 244 0.38 15.19 2.73
CA ASP A 244 1.35 14.78 1.72
C ASP A 244 2.82 14.93 2.18
N ASN A 245 3.76 14.55 1.32
CA ASN A 245 5.20 14.68 1.57
C ASN A 245 5.77 16.10 1.42
N ASN A 246 4.98 17.07 0.93
CA ASN A 246 5.32 18.49 0.86
C ASN A 246 4.77 19.31 2.03
N GLY A 247 3.87 18.71 2.82
CA GLY A 247 3.31 19.31 4.02
C GLY A 247 1.87 19.80 3.87
N ASN A 248 1.24 19.68 2.70
CA ASN A 248 -0.16 20.10 2.54
C ASN A 248 -1.09 19.17 3.33
N GLU A 249 -2.08 19.76 3.99
CA GLU A 249 -3.04 19.05 4.83
C GLU A 249 -4.26 18.67 4.01
N ILE A 250 -4.80 17.48 4.32
CA ILE A 250 -6.07 16.99 3.79
C ILE A 250 -6.99 16.87 4.98
N GLU A 251 -8.14 17.53 4.95
CA GLU A 251 -9.15 17.41 6.00
C GLU A 251 -10.55 17.47 5.38
N GLY A 252 -11.43 16.60 5.87
CA GLY A 252 -12.82 16.60 5.44
C GLY A 252 -13.68 15.73 6.33
N ILE A 253 -14.99 15.76 6.09
CA ILE A 253 -15.97 14.96 6.83
C ILE A 253 -16.76 14.15 5.82
N LEU A 254 -16.95 12.86 6.08
CA LEU A 254 -17.87 12.00 5.35
C LEU A 254 -19.16 11.89 6.16
N THR A 255 -20.30 12.06 5.50
CA THR A 255 -21.64 11.85 6.08
C THR A 255 -22.49 11.05 5.11
N ASP A 256 -23.74 10.71 5.47
CA ASP A 256 -24.69 10.11 4.51
C ASP A 256 -25.12 11.09 3.39
N GLU A 257 -24.81 12.38 3.52
CA GLU A 257 -24.90 13.37 2.45
C GLU A 257 -23.60 13.40 1.63
N GLU A 258 -23.72 13.67 0.33
CA GLU A 258 -22.55 13.78 -0.55
C GLU A 258 -21.79 15.08 -0.24
N VAL A 259 -20.49 14.97 0.03
CA VAL A 259 -19.61 16.12 0.26
C VAL A 259 -18.88 16.42 -1.03
N ASN A 260 -19.13 17.63 -1.54
CA ASN A 260 -18.42 18.25 -2.66
C ASN A 260 -17.16 18.95 -2.18
#